data_AF-A0A6G1SYT2-F1
#
_entry.id   AF-A0A6G1SYT2-F1
#
_cell.length_a   1.000
_cell.length_b   1.000
_cell.length_c   1.000
_cell.angle_alpha   90.00
_cell.angle_beta   90.00
_cell.angle_gamma   90.00
#
_symmetry.space_group_name_H-M   'P 1'
#
loop_
_entity.id
_entity.type
_entity.pdbx_description
1 polymer ?
#
loop_
_entity_poly.entity_id
_entity_poly.type
_entity_poly.pdbx_seq_one_letter_code
_entity_poly.pdbx_strand_id
1 'polypeptide(L)'
;MWPEPDEFRPSFRDWDGDPFALTPQGGSNHYSQHRCRGKWITAALVQVAPRFLSSSLRYDVPTEDLQMDGSCMPTLPTNRQVISHVRP
;
A
#
# COMPACT_ATOMS: atom_id res chain seq x y z
N MET A 1 9.19 -2.41 17.00
CA MET A 1 8.32 -1.23 16.81
C MET A 1 9.03 -0.28 15.86
N TRP A 2 8.32 0.46 15.00
CA TRP A 2 8.92 1.30 13.94
C TRP A 2 9.40 2.66 14.49
N PRO A 3 10.62 3.13 14.18
CA PRO A 3 11.15 4.38 14.74
C PRO A 3 10.39 5.65 14.34
N GLU A 4 9.95 5.74 13.09
CA GLU A 4 9.25 6.89 12.49
C GLU A 4 7.96 6.39 11.81
N PRO A 5 6.93 6.01 12.59
CA PRO A 5 5.76 5.30 12.07
C PRO A 5 4.88 6.14 11.14
N ASP A 6 4.95 7.46 11.23
CA ASP A 6 4.17 8.40 10.41
C ASP A 6 4.87 8.77 9.09
N GLU A 7 6.12 8.34 8.89
CA GLU A 7 6.86 8.60 7.65
C GLU A 7 6.76 7.43 6.66
N PHE A 8 6.50 7.73 5.39
CA PHE A 8 6.59 6.72 4.34
C PHE A 8 8.06 6.42 3.98
N ARG A 9 8.63 5.40 4.61
CA ARG A 9 9.99 4.91 4.35
C ARG A 9 9.95 3.48 3.77
N PRO A 10 10.14 3.29 2.45
CA PRO A 10 9.89 2.00 1.79
C PRO A 10 10.95 0.93 2.05
N SER A 11 12.01 1.23 2.82
CA SER A 11 13.07 0.27 3.13
C SER A 11 12.65 -0.64 4.29
N PHE A 12 12.58 -1.94 4.02
CA PHE A 12 12.36 -2.98 5.04
C PHE A 12 13.65 -3.70 5.45
N ARG A 13 14.83 -3.10 5.20
CA ARG A 13 16.13 -3.76 5.38
C ARG A 13 16.36 -4.28 6.80
N ASP A 14 15.90 -3.56 7.81
CA ASP A 14 16.09 -3.91 9.23
C ASP A 14 14.92 -4.72 9.81
N TRP A 15 13.92 -5.07 8.98
CA TRP A 15 12.79 -5.89 9.42
C TRP A 15 13.15 -7.38 9.36
N ASP A 16 13.05 -8.05 10.50
CA ASP A 16 13.39 -9.46 10.71
C ASP A 16 12.29 -10.45 10.28
N GLY A 17 11.13 -9.95 9.86
CA GLY A 17 10.00 -10.79 9.46
C GLY A 17 9.06 -11.18 10.60
N ASP A 18 9.16 -10.57 11.79
CA ASP A 18 8.27 -10.83 12.93
C ASP A 18 6.78 -10.83 12.49
N PRO A 19 6.04 -11.95 12.70
CA PRO A 19 4.65 -12.08 12.32
C PRO A 19 3.67 -11.16 13.09
N PHE A 20 4.14 -10.42 14.10
CA PHE A 20 3.34 -9.49 14.91
C PHE A 20 3.73 -8.01 14.71
N ALA A 21 4.86 -7.71 14.07
CA ALA A 21 5.31 -6.33 13.86
C ALA A 21 4.69 -5.63 12.64
N LEU A 22 4.28 -6.39 11.61
CA LEU A 22 3.65 -5.88 10.37
C LEU A 22 2.35 -6.62 10.08
N THR A 23 1.24 -6.11 10.63
CA THR A 23 -0.08 -6.78 10.63
C THR A 23 -1.20 -6.05 9.88
N PRO A 24 -0.99 -5.36 8.74
CA PRO A 24 -2.08 -4.72 7.99
C PRO A 24 -3.10 -5.72 7.43
N GLN A 25 -2.76 -7.01 7.43
CA GLN A 25 -3.63 -8.12 7.00
C GLN A 25 -3.69 -9.24 8.07
N GLY A 26 -3.56 -8.86 9.34
CA GLY A 26 -3.47 -9.78 10.48
C GLY A 26 -2.06 -10.35 10.70
N GLY A 27 -1.77 -10.69 11.96
CA GLY A 27 -0.51 -11.32 12.38
C GLY A 27 -0.63 -12.83 12.58
N SER A 28 0.41 -13.45 13.15
CA SER A 28 0.48 -14.88 13.49
C SER A 28 0.67 -15.86 12.30
N ASN A 29 0.38 -17.15 12.48
CA ASN A 29 0.54 -18.22 11.51
C ASN A 29 -0.70 -18.35 10.58
N HIS A 30 -0.50 -18.53 9.28
CA HIS A 30 -1.60 -18.60 8.30
C HIS A 30 -2.25 -19.98 8.13
N TYR A 31 -1.61 -21.05 8.61
CA TYR A 31 -2.18 -22.40 8.59
C TYR A 31 -3.05 -22.67 9.81
N SER A 32 -2.61 -22.21 10.99
CA SER A 32 -3.26 -22.52 12.27
C SER A 32 -4.09 -21.36 12.86
N GLN A 33 -4.07 -20.17 12.24
CA GLN A 33 -4.82 -18.99 12.72
C GLN A 33 -5.52 -18.26 11.56
N HIS A 34 -6.28 -17.22 11.91
CA HIS A 34 -7.05 -16.39 10.97
C HIS A 34 -6.24 -15.32 10.25
N ARG A 35 -4.91 -15.48 10.12
CA ARG A 35 -4.10 -14.57 9.31
C ARG A 35 -4.57 -14.60 7.87
N CYS A 36 -4.69 -13.42 7.23
CA CYS A 36 -5.18 -13.33 5.86
C CYS A 36 -4.31 -14.18 4.91
N ARG A 37 -4.96 -15.10 4.19
CA ARG A 37 -4.32 -15.95 3.17
C ARG A 37 -3.95 -15.17 1.90
N GLY A 38 -4.55 -14.00 1.70
CA GLY A 38 -4.33 -13.12 0.54
C GLY A 38 -3.01 -12.34 0.57
N LYS A 39 -2.23 -12.37 1.67
CA LYS A 39 -1.05 -11.51 1.83
C LYS A 39 -0.05 -11.60 0.67
N TRP A 40 0.19 -12.80 0.14
CA TRP A 40 1.10 -13.00 -1.00
C TRP A 40 0.55 -12.44 -2.32
N ILE A 41 -0.74 -12.59 -2.56
CA ILE A 41 -1.41 -12.03 -3.75
C ILE A 41 -1.36 -10.50 -3.68
N THR A 42 -1.75 -9.93 -2.53
CA THR A 42 -1.68 -8.48 -2.31
C THR A 42 -0.27 -7.95 -2.50
N ALA A 43 0.74 -8.61 -1.93
CA ALA A 43 2.15 -8.21 -2.09
C ALA A 43 2.63 -8.28 -3.54
N ALA A 44 2.19 -9.28 -4.31
CA ALA A 44 2.52 -9.39 -5.73
C ALA A 44 1.88 -8.25 -6.54
N LEU A 45 0.59 -7.96 -6.31
CA LEU A 45 -0.11 -6.87 -7.00
C LEU A 45 0.47 -5.49 -6.65
N VAL A 46 0.79 -5.26 -5.37
CA VAL A 46 1.42 -4.01 -4.89
C VAL A 46 2.85 -3.86 -5.40
N GLN A 47 3.54 -4.94 -5.81
CA GLN A 47 4.82 -4.83 -6.52
C GLN A 47 4.66 -4.51 -8.00
N VAL A 48 3.62 -5.05 -8.65
CA VAL A 48 3.36 -4.86 -10.08
C VAL A 48 2.81 -3.46 -10.36
N ALA A 49 1.85 -2.99 -9.56
CA ALA A 49 1.15 -1.72 -9.83
C ALA A 49 2.08 -0.50 -9.91
N PRO A 50 3.02 -0.25 -8.97
CA PRO A 50 3.94 0.89 -9.07
C PRO A 50 4.89 0.78 -10.26
N ARG A 51 5.31 -0.43 -10.64
CA ARG A 51 6.15 -0.63 -11.83
C ARG A 51 5.37 -0.29 -13.10
N PHE A 52 4.12 -0.75 -13.19
CA PHE A 52 3.24 -0.43 -14.30
C PHE A 52 2.97 1.09 -14.40
N LEU A 53 2.61 1.73 -13.28
CA LEU A 53 2.36 3.17 -13.24
C LEU A 53 3.60 4.00 -13.60
N SER A 54 4.79 3.63 -13.11
CA SER A 54 6.02 4.42 -13.32
C SER A 54 6.74 4.14 -14.63
N SER A 55 6.68 2.90 -15.11
CA SER A 55 7.54 2.43 -16.22
C SER A 55 6.76 2.08 -17.49
N SER A 56 5.45 1.89 -17.40
CA SER A 56 4.61 1.43 -18.52
C SER A 56 3.45 2.37 -18.84
N LEU A 57 3.38 3.53 -18.16
CA LEU A 57 2.37 4.54 -18.43
C LEU A 57 2.97 5.95 -18.41
N ARG A 58 2.32 6.84 -19.14
CA ARG A 58 2.41 8.30 -19.02
C ARG A 58 1.02 8.83 -18.72
N TYR A 59 0.90 9.67 -17.71
CA TYR A 59 -0.35 10.29 -17.31
C TYR A 59 -0.06 11.61 -16.59
N ASP A 60 -1.05 12.49 -16.60
CA ASP A 60 -0.99 13.72 -15.82
C ASP A 60 -1.73 13.52 -14.50
N VAL A 61 -1.20 14.13 -13.44
CA VAL A 61 -1.89 14.26 -12.16
C VAL A 61 -2.35 15.71 -12.06
N PRO A 62 -3.65 16.00 -12.20
CA PRO A 62 -4.15 17.37 -12.04
C PRO A 62 -3.87 17.89 -10.62
N THR A 63 -3.75 19.20 -10.48
CA THR A 63 -3.62 19.84 -9.15
C THR A 63 -4.90 19.62 -8.36
N GLU A 64 -4.86 18.66 -7.44
CA GLU A 64 -6.03 18.24 -6.66
C GLU A 64 -5.67 17.99 -5.20
N ASP A 65 -6.70 17.99 -4.36
CA ASP A 65 -6.57 17.64 -2.95
C ASP A 65 -6.46 16.11 -2.78
N LEU A 66 -5.31 15.67 -2.29
CA LEU A 66 -5.00 14.27 -1.97
C LEU A 66 -5.12 13.98 -0.46
N GLN A 67 -5.80 14.83 0.32
CA GLN A 67 -6.07 14.57 1.73
C GLN A 67 -6.72 13.19 1.92
N MET A 68 -6.33 12.52 3.00
CA MET A 68 -6.90 11.26 3.45
C MET A 68 -7.87 11.52 4.60
N ASP A 69 -9.12 11.08 4.47
CA ASP A 69 -10.11 11.18 5.55
C ASP A 69 -10.12 9.92 6.41
N GLY A 70 -9.44 9.98 7.57
CA GLY A 70 -9.39 8.88 8.53
C GLY A 70 -10.73 8.54 9.21
N SER A 71 -11.77 9.38 9.05
CA SER A 71 -13.12 9.08 9.53
C SER A 71 -13.94 8.22 8.55
N CYS A 72 -13.47 8.08 7.30
CA CYS A 72 -14.09 7.28 6.25
C CYS A 72 -13.42 5.90 6.13
N MET A 73 -14.24 4.85 6.00
CA MET A 73 -13.80 3.46 5.89
C MET A 73 -14.42 2.75 4.67
N PRO A 74 -13.60 2.19 3.75
CA PRO A 74 -12.14 2.22 3.73
C PRO A 74 -11.59 3.61 3.41
N THR A 75 -10.49 3.99 4.06
CA THR A 75 -9.84 5.29 3.83
C THR A 75 -9.27 5.34 2.41
N LEU A 76 -9.61 6.41 1.69
CA LEU A 76 -9.15 6.72 0.34
C LEU A 76 -8.82 8.22 0.28
N PRO A 77 -8.00 8.67 -0.71
CA PRO A 77 -7.90 10.08 -1.01
C PRO A 77 -9.29 10.66 -1.31
N THR A 78 -9.60 11.87 -0.84
CA THR A 78 -10.92 12.50 -1.01
C THR A 78 -11.37 12.55 -2.48
N ASN A 79 -10.44 12.77 -3.41
CA ASN A 79 -10.67 12.78 -4.85
C ASN A 79 -10.55 11.40 -5.52
N ARG A 80 -10.20 10.34 -4.78
CA ARG A 80 -9.89 8.99 -5.29
C ARG A 80 -8.72 8.92 -6.27
N GLN A 81 -7.78 9.88 -6.22
CA GLN A 81 -6.59 9.93 -7.08
C GLN A 81 -6.95 9.87 -8.57
N VAL A 82 -7.54 10.94 -9.10
CA VAL A 82 -7.83 11.05 -10.54
C VAL A 82 -6.51 11.22 -11.32
N ILE A 83 -6.41 10.56 -12.48
CA ILE A 83 -5.34 10.74 -13.47
C ILE A 83 -5.94 11.05 -14.83
N SER A 84 -5.23 11.81 -15.66
CA SER A 84 -5.71 12.21 -17.00
C SER A 84 -4.65 11.99 -18.08
N HIS A 85 -5.06 12.11 -19.34
CA HIS A 85 -4.22 11.93 -20.52
C HIS A 85 -3.38 10.64 -20.53
N VAL A 86 -3.95 9.53 -20.06
CA VAL A 86 -3.28 8.23 -19.92
C VAL A 86 -2.84 7.71 -21.29
N ARG A 87 -1.55 7.35 -21.38
CA ARG A 87 -0.91 6.78 -22.56
C ARG A 87 0.01 5.62 -22.13
N PRO A 88 0.19 4.58 -22.97
CA PRO A 88 1.21 3.55 -22.75
C PRO A 88 2.63 4.13 -22.70
#